data_AF-A0A6C0LBB5-F1
#
_entry.id   AF-A0A6C0LBB5-F1
#
_cell.length_a   1.000
_cell.length_b   1.000
_cell.length_c   1.000
_cell.angle_alpha   90.00
_cell.angle_beta   90.00
_cell.angle_gamma   90.00
#
_symmetry.space_group_name_H-M   'P 1'
#
loop_
_entity.id
_entity.type
_entity.pdbx_description
1 polymer ?
#
loop_
_entity_poly.entity_id
_entity_poly.type
_entity_poly.pdbx_seq_one_letter_code
_entity_poly.pdbx_strand_id
1 'polypeptide(L)'
;MNKKDLCKNIQNSVSHLTNVEIIELFKIILATGENYTKNNNGVFINLNWLNEDTLEKLNNYILFCIKSQNEITKYELMKSLLNETICVKEEDINNKIVEQDTVDNNIRQKFSSSMKFYLLKKKFMKQNVVPVNILENELKYEEYVIT
;
A
#
# COMPACT_ATOMS: atom_id res chain seq x y z
N MET A 1 -24.50 -13.99 -20.25
CA MET A 1 -24.48 -12.50 -20.31
C MET A 1 -24.47 -12.14 -21.79
N ASN A 2 -25.27 -11.18 -22.25
CA ASN A 2 -25.34 -10.88 -23.69
C ASN A 2 -24.01 -10.25 -24.13
N LYS A 3 -23.44 -10.65 -25.28
CA LYS A 3 -22.14 -10.18 -25.76
C LYS A 3 -22.05 -8.64 -25.82
N LYS A 4 -23.14 -8.00 -26.23
CA LYS A 4 -23.26 -6.53 -26.27
C LYS A 4 -23.20 -5.86 -24.89
N ASP A 5 -23.78 -6.49 -23.87
CA ASP A 5 -23.78 -5.95 -22.51
C ASP A 5 -22.38 -6.08 -21.89
N LEU A 6 -21.67 -7.16 -22.21
CA LEU A 6 -20.28 -7.35 -21.80
C LEU A 6 -19.35 -6.30 -22.44
N CYS A 7 -19.50 -6.02 -23.73
CA CYS A 7 -18.75 -4.95 -24.39
C CYS A 7 -19.01 -3.56 -23.77
N LYS A 8 -20.27 -3.24 -23.43
CA LYS A 8 -20.61 -1.98 -22.75
C LYS A 8 -19.99 -1.91 -21.36
N ASN A 9 -20.03 -3.01 -20.61
CA ASN A 9 -19.39 -3.07 -19.30
C ASN A 9 -17.89 -2.86 -19.39
N ILE A 10 -17.21 -3.51 -20.34
CA ILE A 10 -15.78 -3.32 -20.57
C ILE A 10 -15.49 -1.86 -20.91
N GLN A 11 -16.24 -1.26 -21.83
CA GLN A 11 -16.04 0.15 -22.20
C GLN A 11 -16.16 1.10 -21.00
N ASN A 12 -17.19 0.92 -20.17
CA ASN A 12 -17.39 1.74 -18.98
C ASN A 12 -16.28 1.50 -17.94
N SER A 13 -15.92 0.24 -17.73
CA SER A 13 -14.97 -0.14 -16.68
C SER A 13 -13.53 0.23 -17.04
N VAL A 14 -13.16 0.23 -18.32
CA VAL A 14 -11.84 0.69 -18.77
C VAL A 14 -11.59 2.16 -18.42
N SER A 15 -12.63 2.99 -18.34
CA SER A 15 -12.49 4.40 -17.94
C SER A 15 -12.08 4.58 -16.47
N HIS A 16 -12.28 3.56 -15.63
CA HIS A 16 -11.89 3.56 -14.22
C HIS A 16 -10.50 2.97 -13.97
N LEU A 17 -9.84 2.47 -15.02
CA LEU A 17 -8.49 1.89 -14.89
C LEU A 17 -7.43 2.98 -14.96
N THR A 18 -6.32 2.72 -14.28
CA THR A 18 -5.10 3.52 -14.37
C THR A 18 -4.35 3.21 -15.67
N ASN A 19 -3.47 4.12 -16.09
CA ASN A 19 -2.67 3.94 -17.31
C ASN A 19 -1.84 2.65 -17.30
N VAL A 20 -1.35 2.22 -16.14
CA VAL A 20 -0.56 0.98 -16.01
C VAL A 20 -1.42 -0.25 -16.26
N GLU A 21 -2.62 -0.29 -15.67
CA GLU A 21 -3.56 -1.39 -15.88
C GLU A 21 -4.06 -1.45 -17.33
N ILE A 22 -4.22 -0.31 -18.00
CA ILE A 22 -4.56 -0.25 -19.43
C ILE A 22 -3.44 -0.87 -20.29
N ILE A 23 -2.17 -0.63 -19.95
CA ILE A 23 -1.02 -1.23 -20.66
C ILE A 23 -1.00 -2.75 -20.47
N GLU A 24 -1.22 -3.24 -19.24
CA GLU A 24 -1.30 -4.68 -18.97
C GLU A 24 -2.51 -5.33 -19.65
N LEU A 25 -3.66 -4.64 -19.64
CA LEU A 25 -4.84 -5.06 -20.38
C LEU A 25 -4.54 -5.17 -21.89
N PHE A 26 -3.77 -4.23 -22.44
CA PHE A 26 -3.32 -4.32 -23.83
C PHE A 26 -2.39 -5.50 -24.09
N LYS A 27 -1.52 -5.89 -23.14
CA LYS A 27 -0.69 -7.11 -23.28
C LYS A 27 -1.52 -8.38 -23.39
N ILE A 28 -2.65 -8.46 -22.70
CA ILE A 28 -3.59 -9.59 -22.83
C ILE A 28 -4.11 -9.68 -24.27
N ILE A 29 -4.45 -8.54 -24.87
CA ILE A 29 -4.96 -8.47 -26.24
C ILE A 29 -3.88 -8.83 -27.26
N LEU A 30 -2.64 -8.36 -27.04
CA LEU A 30 -1.47 -8.74 -27.84
C LEU A 30 -1.22 -10.26 -27.78
N ALA A 31 -1.29 -10.87 -26.60
CA ALA A 31 -1.08 -12.31 -26.43
C ALA A 31 -2.11 -13.15 -27.19
N THR A 32 -3.31 -12.61 -27.41
CA THR A 32 -4.38 -13.27 -28.16
C THR A 32 -4.30 -13.08 -29.67
N GLY A 33 -3.42 -12.20 -30.16
CA GLY A 33 -3.20 -11.98 -31.60
C GLY A 33 -4.37 -11.29 -32.31
N GLU A 34 -5.21 -10.58 -31.57
CA GLU A 34 -6.41 -9.91 -32.11
C GLU A 34 -6.04 -8.65 -32.90
N ASN A 35 -6.87 -8.28 -33.89
CA ASN A 35 -6.60 -7.13 -34.75
C ASN A 35 -6.77 -5.81 -33.98
N TYR A 36 -5.72 -4.99 -33.96
CA TYR A 36 -5.73 -3.64 -33.40
C TYR A 36 -5.11 -2.64 -34.38
N THR A 37 -5.57 -1.40 -34.31
CA THR A 37 -5.02 -0.30 -35.10
C THR A 37 -4.19 0.59 -34.19
N LYS A 38 -2.94 0.85 -34.54
CA LYS A 38 -2.05 1.75 -33.80
C LYS A 38 -1.83 3.04 -34.57
N ASN A 39 -1.97 4.18 -33.90
CA ASN A 39 -1.50 5.48 -34.40
C ASN A 39 -0.59 6.15 -33.36
N ASN A 40 -0.08 7.34 -33.66
CA ASN A 40 0.78 8.09 -32.73
C ASN A 40 0.05 8.55 -31.45
N ASN A 41 -1.28 8.52 -31.46
CA ASN A 41 -2.14 8.99 -30.38
C ASN A 41 -2.64 7.84 -29.49
N GLY A 42 -2.44 6.58 -29.88
CA GLY A 42 -2.91 5.43 -29.11
C GLY A 42 -3.22 4.20 -29.95
N VAL A 43 -3.88 3.25 -29.30
CA VAL A 43 -4.31 1.99 -29.89
C VAL A 43 -5.83 1.92 -29.88
N PHE A 44 -6.40 1.58 -31.03
CA PHE A 44 -7.83 1.40 -31.23
C PHE A 44 -8.14 -0.08 -31.39
N ILE A 45 -9.12 -0.54 -30.62
CA ILE A 45 -9.50 -1.94 -30.56
C ILE A 45 -11.01 -2.02 -30.75
N ASN A 46 -11.44 -2.79 -31.74
CA ASN A 46 -12.85 -3.01 -31.99
C ASN A 46 -13.33 -4.21 -31.17
N LEU A 47 -14.12 -3.94 -30.12
CA LEU A 47 -14.65 -4.98 -29.23
C LEU A 47 -15.56 -5.99 -29.96
N ASN A 48 -16.15 -5.63 -31.11
CA ASN A 48 -16.98 -6.56 -31.88
C ASN A 48 -16.17 -7.63 -32.61
N TRP A 49 -14.88 -7.37 -32.85
CA TRP A 49 -13.98 -8.31 -33.54
C TRP A 49 -13.26 -9.25 -32.57
N LEU A 50 -13.38 -9.00 -31.26
CA LEU A 50 -12.81 -9.86 -30.24
C LEU A 50 -13.60 -11.16 -30.10
N ASN A 51 -12.85 -12.24 -29.94
CA ASN A 51 -13.40 -13.54 -29.54
C ASN A 51 -14.07 -13.49 -28.16
N GLU A 52 -15.01 -14.40 -27.93
CA GLU A 52 -15.74 -14.48 -26.65
C GLU A 52 -14.77 -14.73 -25.47
N ASP A 53 -13.79 -15.63 -25.67
CA ASP A 53 -12.78 -15.99 -24.66
C ASP A 53 -11.89 -14.80 -24.29
N THR A 54 -11.54 -13.96 -25.27
CA THR A 54 -10.71 -12.77 -25.03
C THR A 54 -11.50 -11.70 -24.30
N LEU A 55 -12.78 -11.56 -24.63
CA LEU A 55 -13.72 -10.68 -23.94
C LEU A 55 -13.91 -11.10 -22.47
N GLU A 56 -14.02 -12.40 -22.20
CA GLU A 56 -14.13 -12.92 -20.84
C GLU A 56 -12.85 -12.69 -20.02
N LYS A 57 -11.67 -12.96 -20.61
CA LYS A 57 -10.38 -12.68 -19.96
C LYS A 57 -10.21 -11.19 -19.62
N LEU A 58 -10.61 -10.31 -20.54
CA LEU A 58 -10.61 -8.87 -20.32
C LEU A 58 -11.52 -8.50 -19.15
N ASN A 59 -12.77 -8.99 -19.15
CA ASN A 59 -13.70 -8.70 -18.08
C ASN A 59 -13.21 -9.21 -16.71
N ASN A 60 -12.62 -10.40 -16.66
CA ASN A 60 -12.05 -10.96 -15.44
C ASN A 60 -10.86 -10.15 -14.93
N TYR A 61 -9.98 -9.69 -15.82
CA TYR A 61 -8.88 -8.82 -15.45
C TYR A 61 -9.37 -7.46 -14.92
N ILE A 62 -10.35 -6.85 -15.60
CA ILE A 62 -10.94 -5.58 -15.16
C ILE A 62 -11.58 -5.72 -13.78
N LEU A 63 -12.33 -6.81 -13.54
CA LEU A 63 -12.91 -7.10 -12.23
C LEU A 63 -11.85 -7.27 -11.15
N PHE A 64 -10.71 -7.88 -11.49
CA PHE A 64 -9.57 -7.99 -10.59
C PHE A 64 -8.98 -6.62 -10.25
N CYS A 65 -8.76 -5.74 -11.24
CA CYS A 65 -8.27 -4.38 -11.02
C CYS A 65 -9.19 -3.59 -10.08
N ILE A 66 -10.49 -3.57 -10.36
CA ILE A 66 -11.47 -2.84 -9.53
C ILE A 66 -11.46 -3.35 -8.08
N LYS A 67 -11.45 -4.68 -7.88
CA LYS A 67 -11.36 -5.26 -6.53
C LYS A 67 -10.06 -4.88 -5.84
N SER A 68 -8.94 -4.92 -6.56
CA SER A 68 -7.63 -4.56 -6.03
C SER A 68 -7.59 -3.09 -5.57
N GLN A 69 -8.09 -2.17 -6.40
CA GLN A 69 -8.17 -0.75 -6.06
C GLN A 69 -9.06 -0.49 -4.83
N ASN A 70 -10.21 -1.17 -4.74
CA ASN A 70 -11.11 -1.05 -3.60
C ASN A 70 -10.45 -1.53 -2.29
N GLU A 71 -9.74 -2.66 -2.33
CA GLU A 71 -9.01 -3.16 -1.16
C GLU A 71 -7.90 -2.19 -0.75
N ILE A 72 -7.11 -1.68 -1.70
CA ILE A 72 -6.08 -0.67 -1.41
C ILE A 72 -6.69 0.56 -0.74
N THR A 73 -7.77 1.09 -1.32
CA THR A 73 -8.48 2.27 -0.80
C THR A 73 -8.99 2.04 0.63
N LYS A 74 -9.51 0.85 0.91
CA LYS A 74 -9.97 0.46 2.26
C LYS A 74 -8.83 0.49 3.28
N TYR A 75 -7.65 -0.03 2.92
CA TYR A 75 -6.48 0.00 3.80
C TYR A 75 -5.94 1.43 4.00
N GLU A 76 -5.95 2.26 2.96
CA GLU A 76 -5.57 3.67 3.07
C GLU A 76 -6.51 4.46 3.99
N LEU A 77 -7.81 4.25 3.87
CA LEU A 77 -8.81 4.86 4.75
C LEU A 77 -8.60 4.43 6.21
N MET A 78 -8.40 3.13 6.45
CA MET A 78 -8.12 2.63 7.80
C MET A 78 -6.84 3.24 8.39
N LYS A 79 -5.79 3.40 7.58
CA LYS A 79 -4.55 4.08 7.98
C LYS A 79 -4.82 5.54 8.35
N SER A 80 -5.62 6.27 7.56
CA SER A 80 -5.99 7.67 7.85
C SER A 80 -6.69 7.77 9.21
N LEU A 81 -7.72 6.96 9.44
CA LEU A 81 -8.50 6.96 10.68
C LEU A 81 -7.64 6.65 11.92
N LEU A 82 -6.72 5.69 11.80
CA LEU A 82 -5.77 5.38 12.88
C LEU A 82 -4.82 6.56 13.14
N ASN A 83 -4.31 7.19 12.08
CA ASN A 83 -3.41 8.32 12.20
C ASN A 83 -4.10 9.52 12.87
N GLU A 84 -5.34 9.83 12.48
CA GLU A 84 -6.18 10.84 13.13
C GLU A 84 -6.38 10.53 14.62
N THR A 85 -6.68 9.27 14.96
CA THR A 85 -6.85 8.83 16.36
C THR A 85 -5.57 8.97 17.18
N ILE A 86 -4.39 8.83 16.57
CA ILE A 86 -3.10 9.00 17.25
C ILE A 86 -2.83 10.49 17.49
N CYS A 87 -3.01 11.35 16.47
CA CYS A 87 -2.78 12.78 16.58
C CYS A 87 -3.68 13.43 17.66
N VAL A 88 -4.96 13.06 17.74
CA VAL A 88 -5.88 13.60 18.76
C VAL A 88 -5.44 13.24 20.19
N LYS A 89 -4.84 12.06 20.39
CA LYS A 89 -4.34 11.65 21.72
C LYS A 89 -3.12 12.44 22.18
N GLU A 90 -2.35 13.03 21.27
CA GLU A 90 -1.18 13.84 21.63
C GLU A 90 -1.59 15.24 22.15
N GLU A 91 -2.70 15.80 21.65
CA GLU A 91 -3.22 17.09 22.13
C GLU A 91 -3.84 16.99 23.55
N ASP A 92 -4.53 15.89 23.86
CA ASP A 92 -5.14 15.67 25.18
C ASP A 92 -4.13 15.41 26.30
N ILE A 93 -2.95 14.86 25.99
CA ILE A 93 -1.89 14.63 26.99
C ILE A 93 -1.20 15.93 27.38
N ASN A 94 -1.03 16.87 26.44
CA ASN A 94 -0.40 18.16 26.71
C ASN A 94 -1.30 19.10 27.53
N ASN A 95 -2.63 18.99 27.41
CA ASN A 95 -3.59 19.82 28.15
C ASN A 95 -3.86 19.37 29.59
N LYS A 96 -3.44 18.16 30.00
CA LYS A 96 -3.67 17.63 31.37
C LYS A 96 -2.53 17.87 32.39
N ILE A 97 -1.52 18.67 32.06
CA ILE A 97 -0.34 18.90 32.96
C ILE A 97 -0.53 20.10 33.92
N VAL A 98 -1.71 20.71 34.00
CA VAL A 98 -1.95 21.82 34.96
C VAL A 98 -3.11 21.50 35.89
N GLU A 99 -2.93 20.54 36.80
CA GLU A 99 -3.58 20.61 38.11
C GLU A 99 -2.59 20.18 39.20
N GLN A 100 -2.52 21.04 40.21
CA GLN A 100 -1.53 21.11 41.26
C GLN A 100 -2.05 20.36 42.47
N ASP A 101 -1.55 19.14 42.69
CA ASP A 101 -1.83 18.42 43.94
C ASP A 101 -0.65 18.48 44.91
N THR A 102 -1.00 19.04 46.07
CA THR A 102 -0.26 19.15 47.31
C THR A 102 0.20 17.79 47.84
N VAL A 103 1.50 17.72 48.13
CA VAL A 103 2.17 17.00 49.23
C VAL A 103 1.50 15.70 49.72
N ASP A 104 2.15 14.57 49.43
CA ASP A 104 2.37 13.59 50.50
C ASP A 104 3.66 12.76 50.33
N ASN A 105 4.30 12.52 51.47
CA ASN A 105 5.68 12.09 51.60
C ASN A 105 5.89 10.62 51.26
N ASN A 106 6.60 10.34 50.17
CA ASN A 106 7.49 9.19 50.05
C ASN A 106 8.57 9.56 49.03
N ILE A 107 9.84 9.43 49.43
CA ILE A 107 11.02 9.81 48.63
C ILE A 107 11.12 8.90 47.39
N ARG A 108 10.29 9.17 46.37
CA ARG A 108 10.53 8.73 45.01
C ARG A 108 11.59 9.67 44.46
N GLN A 109 12.83 9.20 44.35
CA GLN A 109 13.89 9.93 43.67
C GLN A 109 13.35 10.49 42.35
N LYS A 110 13.30 11.81 42.23
CA LYS A 110 12.79 12.50 41.04
C LYS A 110 13.80 12.30 39.92
N PHE A 111 13.62 11.24 39.13
CA PHE A 111 14.42 11.04 37.93
C PHE A 111 14.08 12.11 36.91
N SER A 112 15.10 12.77 36.36
CA SER A 112 14.97 13.59 35.15
C SER A 112 14.27 12.79 34.05
N SER A 113 13.49 13.47 33.21
CA SER A 113 12.88 12.89 32.01
C SER A 113 13.91 12.16 31.15
N SER A 114 15.11 12.73 30.99
CA SER A 114 16.23 12.12 30.28
C SER A 114 16.69 10.81 30.93
N MET A 115 16.71 10.75 32.26
CA MET A 115 17.10 9.55 33.01
C MET A 115 16.03 8.46 32.92
N LYS A 116 14.74 8.83 32.95
CA LYS A 116 13.63 7.89 32.71
C LYS A 116 13.70 7.30 31.30
N PHE A 117 13.91 8.13 30.28
CA PHE A 117 14.08 7.69 28.89
C PHE A 117 15.30 6.77 28.74
N TYR A 118 16.42 7.15 29.34
CA TYR A 118 17.64 6.34 29.33
C TYR A 118 17.45 4.97 29.98
N LEU A 119 16.81 4.91 31.16
CA LEU A 119 16.53 3.65 31.85
C LEU A 119 15.54 2.78 31.06
N LEU A 120 14.53 3.37 30.43
CA LEU A 120 13.59 2.67 29.55
C LEU A 120 14.32 2.05 28.37
N LYS A 121 15.08 2.86 27.61
CA LYS A 121 15.89 2.39 26.47
C LYS A 121 16.83 1.26 26.89
N LYS A 122 17.52 1.41 28.02
CA LYS A 122 18.43 0.39 28.57
C LYS A 122 17.71 -0.92 28.92
N LYS A 123 16.48 -0.85 29.45
CA LYS A 123 15.69 -2.05 29.80
C LYS A 123 15.29 -2.85 28.57
N PHE A 124 14.91 -2.19 27.47
CA PHE A 124 14.55 -2.86 26.22
C PHE A 124 15.77 -3.39 25.44
N MET A 125 16.91 -2.70 25.49
CA MET A 125 18.13 -3.18 24.82
C MET A 125 18.69 -4.46 25.48
N LYS A 126 18.47 -4.65 26.79
CA LYS A 126 18.92 -5.86 27.51
C LYS A 126 18.15 -7.13 27.16
N GLN A 127 16.91 -7.02 26.67
CA GLN A 127 16.12 -8.19 26.26
C GLN A 127 16.47 -8.69 24.85
N ASN A 128 17.20 -7.90 24.05
CA ASN A 128 17.62 -8.24 22.69
C ASN A 128 19.06 -8.77 22.60
N VAL A 129 19.68 -9.16 23.71
CA VAL A 129 20.98 -9.84 23.68
C VAL A 129 20.76 -11.35 23.55
N VAL A 130 20.21 -11.75 22.40
CA VAL A 130 20.59 -13.01 21.75
C VAL A 130 22.02 -12.78 21.22
N PRO A 131 22.95 -13.75 21.34
CA PRO A 131 24.38 -13.48 21.18
C PRO A 131 24.68 -12.94 19.78
N VAL A 132 25.19 -11.71 19.76
CA VAL A 132 25.94 -11.12 18.65
C VAL A 132 27.21 -11.93 18.50
N ASN A 133 27.20 -12.94 17.63
CA ASN A 133 28.41 -13.57 17.08
C ASN A 133 28.15 -14.35 15.78
N ILE A 134 27.11 -14.00 15.02
CA ILE A 134 26.92 -14.47 13.63
C ILE A 134 26.24 -13.34 12.84
N LEU A 135 27.03 -12.36 12.40
CA LEU A 135 26.88 -11.57 11.16
C LEU A 135 27.87 -10.39 11.23
N GLU A 136 29.16 -10.70 11.41
CA GLU A 136 30.17 -9.84 10.81
C GLU A 136 30.07 -10.01 9.29
N ASN A 137 30.03 -8.88 8.58
CA ASN A 137 30.32 -8.74 7.16
C ASN A 137 29.59 -9.67 6.18
N GLU A 138 28.65 -9.12 5.42
CA GLU A 138 28.69 -9.19 3.95
C GLU A 138 27.67 -8.19 3.36
N LEU A 139 28.00 -6.90 3.40
CA LEU A 139 27.49 -5.95 2.40
C LEU A 139 28.31 -6.20 1.12
N LYS A 140 27.89 -7.16 0.30
CA LYS A 140 28.44 -7.32 -1.06
C LYS A 140 27.67 -6.40 -2.00
N TYR A 141 28.41 -5.55 -2.70
CA TYR A 141 27.92 -4.81 -3.87
C TYR A 141 27.52 -5.84 -4.93
N GLU A 142 26.27 -5.80 -5.39
CA GLU A 142 25.88 -6.53 -6.60
C GLU A 142 26.42 -5.78 -7.82
N GLU A 143 27.32 -6.43 -8.58
CA GLU A 143 27.72 -5.97 -9.90
C GLU A 143 26.56 -6.21 -10.87
N TYR A 144 26.05 -5.13 -11.48
CA TYR A 144 25.11 -5.23 -12.59
C TYR A 144 25.81 -5.85 -13.79
N VAL A 145 25.40 -7.06 -14.17
CA VAL A 145 25.78 -7.63 -15.46
C VAL A 145 24.97 -6.91 -16.54
N ILE A 146 25.63 -6.02 -17.28
CA ILE A 146 25.15 -5.56 -18.57
C ILE A 146 25.47 -6.68 -19.56
N THR A 147 24.46 -7.31 -20.14
CA THR A 147 24.60 -8.04 -21.41
C THR A 147 23.31 -7.91 -22.21
#